data_AF-A0A6I9PAL5-F1
#
_entry.id   AF-A0A6I9PAL5-F1
#
_cell.length_a   1.000
_cell.length_b   1.000
_cell.length_c   1.000
_cell.angle_alpha   90.00
_cell.angle_beta   90.00
_cell.angle_gamma   90.00
#
_symmetry.space_group_name_H-M   'P 1'
#
loop_
_entity.id
_entity.type
_entity.pdbx_description
1 polymer ?
#
loop_
_entity_poly.entity_id
_entity_poly.type
_entity_poly.pdbx_seq_one_letter_code
_entity_poly.pdbx_strand_id
1 'polypeptide(L)'
;LIVYFGMMVGAFLWGAMADRIGRRQSLLICLSINSVFSFFSSFVQGYGTFLFCRLLSGVGIGGSIPIVFSYYSEFLSQEKRGEHLSWLCMFWMIGGIYASAMAWAIIPHYGWSFQMGSAYQFHSWRVFVLVCAFPAVAAIAALSAMPESPRFYLENGKHDEGWMILKQVHDTNMRAKGHPEKVFSVTTIKTVKQMDELSDIGTDTPVWQRYRLKIVSLSHQIRNNILACFSPEYKRTTFMLMAVWFTMSFSYYGLTVWFPDMIKYIQRQEYDSRTKTFTKERMDHATLNFTMENQVHRQGHFFNDKFLNLKMKSMVFEDSVFEECYFEDITSTHTFFRNCTFIASLFYNTDLFKYRFVDCKLLNSTFLHNKEGCILDFSDDFNNAYMIYFVNFLGTLAVLPGNIVSALLMDKIGRLRMLAGSSVISCISCFFLMFGNSESGMIALLCLFGGISIASWNALDVITVELYPSDKRCTAFGFLNALCKLAAVLGISIFQSFVGITKAVPIIFAAGALAAGSFLATKLPETRGQVLQ
;
A
#
# COMPACT_ATOMS: atom_id res chain seq x y z
N LEU A 1 2.12 5.96 -5.99
CA LEU A 1 1.09 6.47 -6.95
C LEU A 1 0.79 5.51 -8.09
N ILE A 2 1.78 5.02 -8.87
CA ILE A 2 1.53 4.17 -10.05
C ILE A 2 0.70 2.91 -9.77
N VAL A 3 0.93 2.25 -8.61
CA VAL A 3 0.18 1.06 -8.21
C VAL A 3 -1.29 1.39 -7.93
N TYR A 4 -1.58 2.53 -7.29
CA TYR A 4 -2.97 2.98 -7.06
C TYR A 4 -3.69 3.28 -8.37
N PHE A 5 -2.99 3.85 -9.35
CA PHE A 5 -3.52 4.04 -10.69
C PHE A 5 -3.82 2.69 -11.37
N GLY A 6 -2.91 1.72 -11.27
CA GLY A 6 -3.16 0.35 -11.70
C GLY A 6 -4.38 -0.27 -11.02
N MET A 7 -4.51 -0.11 -9.69
CA MET A 7 -5.66 -0.61 -8.93
C MET A 7 -6.97 0.05 -9.36
N MET A 8 -6.98 1.33 -9.70
CA MET A 8 -8.15 2.03 -10.22
C MET A 8 -8.64 1.41 -11.53
N VAL A 9 -7.73 1.23 -12.49
CA VAL A 9 -8.03 0.62 -13.79
C VAL A 9 -8.47 -0.84 -13.61
N GLY A 10 -7.77 -1.58 -12.75
CA GLY A 10 -8.06 -2.96 -12.44
C GLY A 10 -9.43 -3.17 -11.80
N ALA A 11 -9.79 -2.37 -10.80
CA ALA A 11 -11.08 -2.46 -10.12
C ALA A 11 -12.24 -2.22 -11.08
N PHE A 12 -12.10 -1.25 -11.98
CA PHE A 12 -13.11 -0.93 -12.99
C PHE A 12 -13.28 -2.06 -14.02
N LEU A 13 -12.18 -2.56 -14.58
CA LEU A 13 -12.21 -3.60 -15.62
C LEU A 13 -12.66 -4.95 -15.05
N TRP A 14 -12.00 -5.42 -14.00
CA TRP A 14 -12.26 -6.75 -13.44
C TRP A 14 -13.57 -6.83 -12.67
N GLY A 15 -14.02 -5.74 -12.03
CA GLY A 15 -15.31 -5.70 -11.37
C GLY A 15 -16.47 -5.95 -12.33
N ALA A 16 -16.39 -5.38 -13.54
CA ALA A 16 -17.43 -5.59 -14.55
C ALA A 16 -17.27 -6.92 -15.32
N MET A 17 -16.04 -7.42 -15.49
CA MET A 17 -15.80 -8.71 -16.14
C MET A 17 -16.20 -9.90 -15.27
N ALA A 18 -16.14 -9.75 -13.93
CA ALA A 18 -16.46 -10.81 -12.97
C ALA A 18 -17.91 -11.28 -13.05
N ASP A 19 -18.85 -10.38 -13.37
CA ASP A 19 -20.26 -10.72 -13.52
C ASP A 19 -20.52 -11.61 -14.75
N ARG A 20 -19.63 -11.61 -15.76
CA ARG A 20 -19.78 -12.42 -16.98
C ARG A 20 -18.95 -13.72 -16.96
N ILE A 21 -17.67 -13.62 -16.60
CA ILE A 21 -16.73 -14.74 -16.68
C ILE A 21 -16.93 -15.72 -15.51
N GLY A 22 -17.52 -15.25 -14.41
CA GLY A 22 -17.57 -15.97 -13.14
C GLY A 22 -16.62 -15.35 -12.12
N ARG A 23 -16.98 -15.49 -10.85
CA ARG A 23 -16.31 -14.83 -9.74
C ARG A 23 -14.97 -15.52 -9.44
N ARG A 24 -14.93 -16.85 -9.34
CA ARG A 24 -13.67 -17.61 -9.11
C ARG A 24 -12.73 -17.50 -10.29
N GLN A 25 -13.21 -17.68 -11.52
CA GLN A 25 -12.32 -17.59 -12.70
C GLN A 25 -11.69 -16.20 -12.84
N SER A 26 -12.47 -15.13 -12.64
CA SER A 26 -11.95 -13.75 -12.68
C SER A 26 -10.95 -13.49 -11.56
N LEU A 27 -11.19 -14.02 -10.36
CA LEU A 27 -10.28 -13.92 -9.23
C LEU A 27 -8.95 -14.65 -9.49
N LEU A 28 -8.98 -15.85 -10.07
CA LEU A 28 -7.77 -16.60 -10.47
C LEU A 28 -6.93 -15.82 -11.48
N ILE A 29 -7.56 -15.19 -12.48
CA ILE A 29 -6.84 -14.39 -13.47
C ILE A 29 -6.20 -13.15 -12.82
N CYS A 30 -6.95 -12.43 -11.97
CA CYS A 30 -6.43 -11.26 -11.24
C CYS A 30 -5.21 -11.60 -10.38
N LEU A 31 -5.30 -12.69 -9.59
CA LEU A 31 -4.22 -13.14 -8.73
C LEU A 31 -3.01 -13.61 -9.54
N SER A 32 -3.24 -14.30 -10.66
CA SER A 32 -2.17 -14.75 -11.56
C SER A 32 -1.41 -13.58 -12.18
N ILE A 33 -2.13 -12.56 -12.69
CA ILE A 33 -1.55 -11.31 -13.19
C ILE A 33 -0.70 -10.66 -12.09
N ASN A 34 -1.25 -10.52 -10.88
CA ASN A 34 -0.52 -9.92 -9.76
C ASN A 34 0.76 -10.70 -9.43
N SER A 35 0.68 -12.03 -9.31
CA SER A 35 1.81 -12.88 -8.94
C SER A 35 2.92 -12.85 -10.01
N VAL A 36 2.57 -13.03 -11.28
CA VAL A 36 3.52 -13.04 -12.41
C VAL A 36 4.25 -11.70 -12.53
N PHE A 37 3.53 -10.59 -12.54
CA PHE A 37 4.16 -9.27 -12.67
C PHE A 37 4.91 -8.83 -11.40
N SER A 38 4.49 -9.28 -10.21
CA SER A 38 5.25 -9.06 -8.98
C SER A 38 6.57 -9.80 -8.99
N PHE A 39 6.55 -11.08 -9.40
CA PHE A 39 7.75 -11.89 -9.56
C PHE A 39 8.71 -11.30 -10.60
N PHE A 40 8.22 -10.93 -11.79
CA PHE A 40 9.08 -10.27 -12.78
C PHE A 40 9.64 -8.94 -12.28
N SER A 41 8.89 -8.18 -11.47
CA SER A 41 9.37 -6.89 -10.95
C SER A 41 10.62 -7.02 -10.07
N SER A 42 10.90 -8.17 -9.43
CA SER A 42 12.13 -8.36 -8.66
C SER A 42 13.38 -8.53 -9.53
N PHE A 43 13.24 -8.99 -10.78
CA PHE A 43 14.38 -9.21 -11.70
C PHE A 43 14.67 -8.04 -12.63
N VAL A 44 13.69 -7.16 -12.83
CA VAL A 44 13.82 -6.02 -13.75
C VAL A 44 14.79 -4.96 -13.23
N GLN A 45 15.76 -4.56 -14.05
CA GLN A 45 16.75 -3.53 -13.70
C GLN A 45 16.41 -2.14 -14.22
N GLY A 46 15.73 -2.04 -15.36
CA GLY A 46 15.30 -0.77 -15.91
C GLY A 46 14.19 -0.15 -15.07
N TYR A 47 14.36 1.11 -14.66
CA TYR A 47 13.37 1.84 -13.87
C TYR A 47 11.98 1.89 -14.55
N GLY A 48 11.94 2.18 -15.86
CA GLY A 48 10.68 2.23 -16.62
C GLY A 48 9.96 0.89 -16.69
N THR A 49 10.68 -0.20 -16.99
CA THR A 49 10.12 -1.55 -17.02
C THR A 49 9.67 -2.00 -15.62
N PHE A 50 10.37 -1.59 -14.56
CA PHE A 50 9.98 -1.88 -13.18
C PHE A 50 8.64 -1.20 -12.84
N LEU A 51 8.49 0.08 -13.20
CA LEU A 51 7.22 0.80 -13.03
C LEU A 51 6.09 0.17 -13.83
N PHE A 52 6.35 -0.29 -15.06
CA PHE A 52 5.37 -0.96 -15.90
C PHE A 52 4.89 -2.28 -15.27
N CYS A 53 5.80 -3.13 -14.79
CA CYS A 53 5.45 -4.36 -14.06
C CYS A 53 4.61 -4.05 -12.81
N ARG A 54 4.94 -2.96 -12.09
CA ARG A 54 4.18 -2.54 -10.90
C ARG A 54 2.79 -2.01 -11.23
N LEU A 55 2.64 -1.32 -12.36
CA LEU A 55 1.34 -0.91 -12.85
C LEU A 55 0.45 -2.13 -13.14
N LEU A 56 0.98 -3.13 -13.86
CA LEU A 56 0.24 -4.34 -14.21
C LEU A 56 -0.09 -5.23 -13.00
N SER A 57 0.84 -5.36 -12.05
CA SER A 57 0.55 -5.99 -10.75
C SER A 57 -0.58 -5.25 -10.03
N GLY A 58 -0.56 -3.91 -10.03
CA GLY A 58 -1.63 -3.07 -9.48
C GLY A 58 -3.00 -3.33 -10.12
N VAL A 59 -3.06 -3.57 -11.43
CA VAL A 59 -4.29 -3.94 -12.14
C VAL A 59 -4.89 -5.25 -11.60
N GLY A 60 -4.05 -6.24 -11.30
CA GLY A 60 -4.49 -7.49 -10.67
C GLY A 60 -5.06 -7.28 -9.26
N ILE A 61 -4.36 -6.49 -8.43
CA ILE A 61 -4.78 -6.19 -7.04
C ILE A 61 -6.10 -5.41 -7.01
N GLY A 62 -6.29 -4.46 -7.94
CA GLY A 62 -7.51 -3.67 -8.02
C GLY A 62 -8.76 -4.50 -8.24
N GLY A 63 -8.65 -5.53 -9.09
CA GLY A 63 -9.75 -6.44 -9.42
C GLY A 63 -10.05 -7.46 -8.33
N SER A 64 -9.06 -7.91 -7.56
CA SER A 64 -9.28 -8.96 -6.56
C SER A 64 -10.19 -8.52 -5.41
N ILE A 65 -10.14 -7.24 -4.99
CA ILE A 65 -10.94 -6.73 -3.86
C ILE A 65 -12.46 -6.89 -4.11
N PRO A 66 -13.07 -6.25 -5.14
CA PRO A 66 -14.52 -6.36 -5.37
C PRO A 66 -14.99 -7.81 -5.57
N ILE A 67 -14.16 -8.64 -6.20
CA ILE A 67 -14.50 -10.02 -6.53
C ILE A 67 -14.52 -10.88 -5.27
N VAL A 68 -13.52 -10.77 -4.38
CA VAL A 68 -13.47 -11.56 -3.14
C VAL A 68 -14.67 -11.24 -2.23
N PHE A 69 -15.00 -9.96 -2.06
CA PHE A 69 -16.16 -9.55 -1.26
C PHE A 69 -17.47 -10.08 -1.83
N SER A 70 -17.65 -10.00 -3.15
CA SER A 70 -18.84 -10.51 -3.84
C SER A 70 -18.91 -12.04 -3.71
N TYR A 71 -17.84 -12.75 -4.07
CA TYR A 71 -17.73 -14.20 -4.01
C TYR A 71 -18.02 -14.74 -2.61
N TYR A 72 -17.36 -14.21 -1.57
CA TYR A 72 -17.56 -14.69 -0.21
C TYR A 72 -18.97 -14.40 0.32
N SER A 73 -19.55 -13.24 -0.03
CA SER A 73 -20.91 -12.86 0.39
C SER A 73 -22.00 -13.80 -0.13
N GLU A 74 -21.76 -14.51 -1.23
CA GLU A 74 -22.73 -15.43 -1.85
C GLU A 74 -22.83 -16.78 -1.14
N PHE A 75 -21.77 -17.19 -0.41
CA PHE A 75 -21.76 -18.41 0.39
C PHE A 75 -22.27 -18.20 1.83
N LEU A 76 -22.40 -16.94 2.26
CA LEU A 76 -22.78 -16.61 3.64
C LEU A 76 -24.30 -16.58 3.84
N SER A 77 -24.74 -17.02 5.02
CA SER A 77 -26.13 -16.87 5.45
C SER A 77 -26.42 -15.40 5.84
N GLN A 78 -27.68 -14.99 5.68
CA GLN A 78 -28.09 -13.59 5.85
C GLN A 78 -27.82 -13.03 7.25
N GLU A 79 -28.00 -13.85 8.29
CA GLU A 79 -27.95 -13.40 9.69
C GLU A 79 -26.56 -13.00 10.15
N LYS A 80 -25.52 -13.75 9.75
CA LYS A 80 -24.13 -13.56 10.19
C LYS A 80 -23.20 -13.02 9.11
N ARG A 81 -23.77 -12.57 7.98
CA ARG A 81 -22.98 -12.10 6.84
C ARG A 81 -22.09 -10.91 7.21
N GLY A 82 -22.63 -9.95 7.96
CA GLY A 82 -21.91 -8.73 8.34
C GLY A 82 -20.68 -9.04 9.19
N GLU A 83 -20.83 -9.88 10.22
CA GLU A 83 -19.73 -10.38 11.03
C GLU A 83 -18.66 -11.09 10.18
N HIS A 84 -19.06 -12.08 9.35
CA HIS A 84 -18.10 -12.85 8.56
C HIS A 84 -17.37 -12.02 7.49
N LEU A 85 -18.05 -11.07 6.84
CA LEU A 85 -17.40 -10.15 5.90
C LEU A 85 -16.41 -9.22 6.61
N SER A 86 -16.69 -8.82 7.86
CA SER A 86 -15.73 -8.05 8.64
C SER A 86 -14.51 -8.89 9.05
N TRP A 87 -14.72 -10.16 9.41
CA TRP A 87 -13.62 -11.12 9.63
C TRP A 87 -12.74 -11.30 8.38
N LEU A 88 -13.33 -11.27 7.18
CA LEU A 88 -12.58 -11.29 5.91
C LEU A 88 -11.64 -10.08 5.78
N CYS A 89 -12.08 -8.88 6.18
CA CYS A 89 -11.25 -7.67 6.16
C CYS A 89 -10.00 -7.78 7.05
N MET A 90 -9.98 -8.67 8.05
CA MET A 90 -8.76 -8.90 8.85
C MET A 90 -7.59 -9.43 8.03
N PHE A 91 -7.84 -10.21 6.99
CA PHE A 91 -6.76 -10.74 6.15
C PHE A 91 -5.99 -9.63 5.44
N TRP A 92 -6.62 -8.49 5.13
CA TRP A 92 -5.92 -7.31 4.64
C TRP A 92 -4.91 -6.79 5.67
N MET A 93 -5.32 -6.72 6.94
CA MET A 93 -4.45 -6.24 8.02
C MET A 93 -3.34 -7.23 8.37
N ILE A 94 -3.65 -8.52 8.42
CA ILE A 94 -2.64 -9.57 8.58
C ILE A 94 -1.63 -9.51 7.42
N GLY A 95 -2.09 -9.28 6.19
CA GLY A 95 -1.23 -9.06 5.03
C GLY A 95 -0.33 -7.81 5.18
N GLY A 96 -0.87 -6.72 5.71
CA GLY A 96 -0.10 -5.51 6.03
C GLY A 96 0.98 -5.74 7.09
N ILE A 97 0.63 -6.45 8.18
CA ILE A 97 1.56 -6.84 9.25
C ILE A 97 2.64 -7.76 8.68
N TYR A 98 2.27 -8.74 7.87
CA TYR A 98 3.21 -9.64 7.19
C TYR A 98 4.18 -8.85 6.30
N ALA A 99 3.68 -7.94 5.47
CA ALA A 99 4.51 -7.12 4.60
C ALA A 99 5.46 -6.21 5.40
N SER A 100 4.97 -5.54 6.45
CA SER A 100 5.80 -4.71 7.31
C SER A 100 6.85 -5.53 8.09
N ALA A 101 6.48 -6.71 8.60
CA ALA A 101 7.39 -7.61 9.31
C ALA A 101 8.46 -8.18 8.38
N MET A 102 8.11 -8.57 7.15
CA MET A 102 9.09 -9.04 6.16
C MET A 102 9.98 -7.91 5.66
N ALA A 103 9.45 -6.69 5.50
CA ALA A 103 10.26 -5.51 5.19
C ALA A 103 11.28 -5.25 6.30
N TRP A 104 10.83 -5.29 7.55
CA TRP A 104 11.66 -5.14 8.74
C TRP A 104 12.69 -6.27 8.93
N ALA A 105 12.36 -7.50 8.54
CA ALA A 105 13.31 -8.62 8.63
C ALA A 105 14.36 -8.65 7.51
N ILE A 106 13.97 -8.29 6.27
CA ILE A 106 14.80 -8.51 5.07
C ILE A 106 15.62 -7.26 4.68
N ILE A 107 15.03 -6.07 4.82
CA ILE A 107 15.66 -4.84 4.30
C ILE A 107 16.82 -4.36 5.21
N PRO A 108 16.69 -4.35 6.54
CA PRO A 108 17.77 -3.92 7.42
C PRO A 108 18.88 -4.95 7.43
N HIS A 109 18.61 -6.23 7.71
CA HIS A 109 19.66 -7.20 8.00
C HIS A 109 20.56 -7.54 6.79
N TYR A 110 21.72 -6.86 6.71
CA TYR A 110 22.95 -7.18 5.98
C TYR A 110 22.86 -7.38 4.45
N GLY A 111 23.63 -6.57 3.70
CA GLY A 111 24.71 -6.99 2.77
C GLY A 111 24.49 -8.05 1.69
N TRP A 112 23.29 -8.63 1.50
CA TRP A 112 23.01 -9.65 0.50
C TRP A 112 22.79 -8.98 -0.86
N SER A 113 23.83 -8.31 -1.36
CA SER A 113 23.90 -7.93 -2.76
C SER A 113 24.68 -8.99 -3.53
N PHE A 114 23.99 -9.98 -4.08
CA PHE A 114 24.63 -10.94 -4.97
C PHE A 114 24.87 -10.25 -6.32
N GLN A 115 26.14 -10.14 -6.72
CA GLN A 115 26.52 -9.68 -8.05
C GLN A 115 26.76 -10.89 -8.94
N MET A 116 25.89 -11.09 -9.94
CA MET A 116 26.12 -12.08 -10.98
C MET A 116 26.74 -11.37 -12.18
N GLY A 117 28.07 -11.21 -12.16
CA GLY A 117 28.83 -10.48 -13.18
C GLY A 117 28.72 -8.94 -13.07
N SER A 118 29.19 -8.22 -14.09
CA SER A 118 29.27 -6.75 -14.11
C SER A 118 27.95 -6.02 -14.33
N ALA A 119 26.89 -6.73 -14.75
CA ALA A 119 25.60 -6.14 -15.11
C ALA A 119 24.46 -6.43 -14.10
N TYR A 120 24.55 -7.51 -13.30
CA TYR A 120 23.45 -7.92 -12.42
C TYR A 120 23.72 -7.70 -10.93
N GLN A 121 23.13 -6.63 -10.39
CA GLN A 121 23.13 -6.32 -8.95
C GLN A 121 21.79 -6.68 -8.31
N PHE A 122 21.78 -7.67 -7.41
CA PHE A 122 20.58 -8.14 -6.73
C PHE A 122 20.52 -7.63 -5.29
N HIS A 123 19.85 -6.50 -5.04
CA HIS A 123 19.75 -5.89 -3.70
C HIS A 123 18.65 -6.53 -2.82
N SER A 124 18.77 -6.40 -1.50
CA SER A 124 17.84 -6.94 -0.49
C SER A 124 16.36 -6.56 -0.71
N TRP A 125 16.08 -5.36 -1.24
CA TRP A 125 14.71 -4.96 -1.56
C TRP A 125 14.07 -5.82 -2.65
N ARG A 126 14.85 -6.43 -3.56
CA ARG A 126 14.32 -7.35 -4.60
C ARG A 126 13.87 -8.67 -3.98
N VAL A 127 14.59 -9.16 -2.97
CA VAL A 127 14.19 -10.33 -2.17
C VAL A 127 12.87 -10.07 -1.47
N PHE A 128 12.72 -8.90 -0.84
CA PHE A 128 11.47 -8.50 -0.18
C PHE A 128 10.26 -8.58 -1.13
N VAL A 129 10.42 -8.05 -2.36
CA VAL A 129 9.36 -8.09 -3.38
C VAL A 129 8.99 -9.52 -3.78
N LEU A 130 9.97 -10.41 -3.89
CA LEU A 130 9.76 -11.82 -4.21
C LEU A 130 9.03 -12.54 -3.06
N VAL A 131 9.44 -12.28 -1.81
CA VAL A 131 8.79 -12.87 -0.62
C VAL A 131 7.33 -12.43 -0.53
N CYS A 132 7.02 -11.17 -0.85
CA CYS A 132 5.64 -10.68 -0.90
C CYS A 132 4.77 -11.36 -1.98
N ALA A 133 5.36 -12.02 -2.99
CA ALA A 133 4.61 -12.74 -4.01
C ALA A 133 4.12 -14.13 -3.54
N PHE A 134 4.74 -14.72 -2.50
CA PHE A 134 4.38 -16.07 -2.04
C PHE A 134 2.94 -16.23 -1.56
N PRO A 135 2.37 -15.32 -0.74
CA PRO A 135 0.97 -15.42 -0.34
C PRO A 135 0.00 -15.40 -1.54
N ALA A 136 0.34 -14.68 -2.62
CA ALA A 136 -0.48 -14.66 -3.82
C ALA A 136 -0.45 -16.02 -4.54
N VAL A 137 0.71 -16.68 -4.62
CA VAL A 137 0.83 -18.04 -5.20
C VAL A 137 0.07 -19.05 -4.35
N ALA A 138 0.19 -18.98 -3.02
CA ALA A 138 -0.57 -19.84 -2.12
C ALA A 138 -2.09 -19.63 -2.26
N ALA A 139 -2.54 -18.39 -2.43
CA ALA A 139 -3.95 -18.08 -2.69
C ALA A 139 -4.45 -18.65 -4.02
N ILE A 140 -3.65 -18.62 -5.10
CA ILE A 140 -3.99 -19.25 -6.38
C ILE A 140 -4.19 -20.76 -6.20
N ALA A 141 -3.26 -21.43 -5.49
CA ALA A 141 -3.36 -22.86 -5.21
C ALA A 141 -4.62 -23.19 -4.40
N ALA A 142 -4.90 -22.43 -3.33
CA ALA A 142 -6.09 -22.63 -2.52
C ALA A 142 -7.40 -22.39 -3.29
N LEU A 143 -7.45 -21.35 -4.14
CA LEU A 143 -8.63 -21.00 -4.92
C LEU A 143 -8.90 -22.00 -6.06
N SER A 144 -7.87 -22.71 -6.52
CA SER A 144 -8.03 -23.80 -7.50
C SER A 144 -8.88 -24.96 -6.94
N ALA A 145 -8.85 -25.19 -5.62
CA ALA A 145 -9.65 -26.22 -4.95
C ALA A 145 -11.08 -25.77 -4.58
N MET A 146 -11.37 -24.46 -4.59
CA MET A 146 -12.70 -23.95 -4.27
C MET A 146 -13.67 -24.05 -5.46
N PRO A 147 -14.98 -24.26 -5.23
CA PRO A 147 -16.00 -24.25 -6.28
C PRO A 147 -16.29 -22.82 -6.79
N GLU A 148 -16.99 -22.70 -7.91
CA GLU A 148 -17.52 -21.40 -8.36
C GLU A 148 -18.79 -21.03 -7.56
N SER A 149 -19.23 -19.77 -7.60
CA SER A 149 -20.36 -19.37 -6.77
C SER A 149 -21.69 -19.99 -7.25
N PRO A 150 -22.54 -20.51 -6.34
CA PRO A 150 -23.78 -21.18 -6.72
C PRO A 150 -24.78 -20.24 -7.40
N ARG A 151 -24.78 -18.95 -7.01
CA ARG A 151 -25.66 -17.95 -7.62
C ARG A 151 -25.26 -17.66 -9.07
N PHE A 152 -23.96 -17.63 -9.38
CA PHE A 152 -23.50 -17.47 -10.75
C PHE A 152 -24.04 -18.56 -11.68
N TYR A 153 -24.06 -19.82 -11.22
CA TYR A 153 -24.61 -20.92 -12.01
C TYR A 153 -26.13 -20.81 -12.19
N LEU A 154 -26.86 -20.42 -11.14
CA LEU A 154 -28.30 -20.19 -11.22
C LEU A 154 -28.66 -19.02 -12.15
N GLU A 155 -27.86 -17.95 -12.14
CA GLU A 155 -28.00 -16.79 -13.05
C GLU A 155 -27.72 -17.17 -14.51
N ASN A 156 -26.79 -18.10 -14.74
CA ASN A 156 -26.43 -18.60 -16.08
C ASN A 156 -27.31 -19.77 -16.58
N GLY A 157 -28.42 -20.07 -15.90
CA GLY A 157 -29.31 -21.18 -16.27
C GLY A 157 -28.73 -22.59 -16.03
N LYS A 158 -27.54 -22.70 -15.43
CA LYS A 158 -26.89 -23.97 -15.10
C LYS A 158 -27.37 -24.50 -13.75
N HIS A 159 -28.65 -24.87 -13.70
CA HIS A 159 -29.31 -25.24 -12.45
C HIS A 159 -28.69 -26.47 -11.76
N ASP A 160 -28.27 -27.48 -12.51
CA ASP A 160 -27.68 -28.71 -11.96
C ASP A 160 -26.34 -28.44 -11.27
N GLU A 161 -25.46 -27.67 -11.91
CA GLU A 161 -24.14 -27.28 -11.36
C GLU A 161 -24.32 -26.43 -10.08
N GLY A 162 -25.24 -25.46 -10.10
CA GLY A 162 -25.57 -24.65 -8.93
C GLY A 162 -26.14 -25.49 -7.78
N TRP A 163 -26.99 -26.47 -8.11
CA TRP A 163 -27.59 -27.37 -7.12
C TRP A 163 -26.56 -28.28 -6.45
N MET A 164 -25.63 -28.86 -7.22
CA MET A 164 -24.55 -29.70 -6.68
C MET A 164 -23.71 -28.95 -5.64
N ILE A 165 -23.39 -27.68 -5.91
CA ILE A 165 -22.59 -26.85 -5.00
C ILE A 165 -23.38 -26.50 -3.74
N LEU A 166 -24.66 -26.13 -3.88
CA LEU A 166 -25.52 -25.86 -2.72
C LEU A 166 -25.67 -27.09 -1.83
N LYS A 167 -25.84 -28.27 -2.44
CA LYS A 167 -25.85 -29.54 -1.72
C LYS A 167 -24.52 -29.77 -0.99
N GLN A 168 -23.39 -29.61 -1.66
CA GLN A 168 -22.07 -29.75 -1.04
C GLN A 168 -21.89 -28.80 0.17
N VAL A 169 -22.30 -27.53 0.05
CA VAL A 169 -22.25 -26.56 1.15
C VAL A 169 -23.18 -26.97 2.29
N HIS A 170 -24.39 -27.40 1.98
CA HIS A 170 -25.35 -27.88 2.97
C HIS A 170 -24.82 -29.11 3.73
N ASP A 171 -24.33 -30.12 3.03
CA ASP A 171 -23.85 -31.37 3.61
C ASP A 171 -22.61 -31.13 4.49
N THR A 172 -21.71 -30.23 4.05
CA THR A 172 -20.56 -29.79 4.85
C THR A 172 -21.00 -29.09 6.14
N ASN A 173 -21.99 -28.19 6.05
CA ASN A 173 -22.53 -27.47 7.20
C ASN A 173 -23.27 -28.39 8.18
N MET A 174 -24.01 -29.39 7.68
CA MET A 174 -24.71 -30.36 8.52
C MET A 174 -23.74 -31.31 9.20
N ARG A 175 -22.71 -31.79 8.48
CA ARG A 175 -21.63 -32.59 9.04
C ARG A 175 -20.86 -31.86 10.14
N ALA A 176 -20.59 -30.57 9.95
CA ALA A 176 -19.95 -29.74 10.97
C ALA A 176 -20.83 -29.55 12.24
N LYS A 177 -22.16 -29.57 12.11
CA LYS A 177 -23.11 -29.46 13.23
C LYS A 177 -23.43 -30.81 13.89
N GLY A 178 -22.96 -31.94 13.35
CA GLY A 178 -23.24 -33.28 13.88
C GLY A 178 -24.69 -33.74 13.70
N HIS A 179 -25.46 -33.11 12.81
CA HIS A 179 -26.82 -33.55 12.49
C HIS A 179 -26.84 -34.47 11.25
N PRO A 180 -27.72 -35.48 11.18
CA PRO A 180 -27.85 -36.33 9.99
C PRO A 180 -28.28 -35.50 8.78
N GLU A 181 -27.84 -35.92 7.59
CA GLU A 181 -28.15 -35.27 6.30
C GLU A 181 -29.66 -35.12 6.12
N LYS A 182 -30.18 -33.89 6.30
CA LYS A 182 -31.56 -33.58 5.94
C LYS A 182 -31.67 -33.41 4.42
N VAL A 183 -32.77 -33.87 3.82
CA VAL A 183 -33.04 -33.68 2.39
C VAL A 183 -33.07 -32.18 2.08
N PHE A 184 -32.14 -31.73 1.24
CA PHE A 184 -32.09 -30.36 0.76
C PHE A 184 -33.28 -30.11 -0.19
N SER A 185 -34.33 -29.46 0.31
CA SER A 185 -35.49 -29.06 -0.50
C SER A 185 -35.48 -27.55 -0.75
N VAL A 186 -35.48 -27.16 -2.02
CA VAL A 186 -35.56 -25.75 -2.44
C VAL A 186 -37.02 -25.41 -2.71
N THR A 187 -37.60 -24.50 -1.93
CA THR A 187 -39.02 -24.14 -2.05
C THR A 187 -39.28 -23.03 -3.06
N THR A 188 -38.29 -22.22 -3.44
CA THR A 188 -38.47 -21.16 -4.44
C THR A 188 -37.13 -20.69 -5.01
N ILE A 189 -36.95 -20.78 -6.34
CA ILE A 189 -35.83 -20.16 -7.06
C ILE A 189 -36.41 -18.97 -7.83
N LYS A 190 -36.00 -17.75 -7.47
CA LYS A 190 -36.24 -16.58 -8.33
C LYS A 190 -35.19 -16.61 -9.42
N THR A 191 -35.56 -17.06 -10.61
CA THR A 191 -34.70 -16.94 -11.79
C THR A 191 -34.80 -15.51 -12.32
N VAL A 192 -33.68 -14.80 -12.34
CA VAL A 192 -33.58 -13.54 -13.08
C VAL A 192 -33.37 -13.91 -14.54
N LYS A 193 -34.23 -13.40 -15.43
CA LYS A 193 -34.16 -13.63 -16.88
C LYS A 193 -32.77 -13.27 -17.43
N GLN A 194 -32.16 -14.19 -18.18
CA GLN A 194 -30.98 -13.93 -18.98
C GLN A 194 -31.37 -13.49 -20.40
N MET A 195 -30.83 -12.37 -20.88
CA MET A 195 -30.79 -12.01 -22.31
C MET A 195 -29.59 -12.72 -22.95
N ASP A 196 -29.76 -13.99 -23.30
CA ASP A 196 -28.86 -14.69 -24.21
C ASP A 196 -29.29 -14.40 -25.66
N GLU A 197 -29.04 -13.18 -26.15
CA GLU A 197 -29.27 -12.84 -27.58
C GLU A 197 -28.06 -13.18 -28.47
N LEU A 198 -26.94 -13.69 -27.92
CA LEU A 198 -25.69 -13.80 -28.69
C LEU A 198 -25.14 -15.22 -28.91
N SER A 199 -25.88 -16.27 -28.55
CA SER A 199 -25.43 -17.66 -28.75
C SER A 199 -25.52 -18.16 -30.20
N ASP A 200 -26.16 -17.42 -31.11
CA ASP A 200 -26.32 -17.82 -32.52
C ASP A 200 -25.44 -17.03 -33.51
N ILE A 201 -24.14 -16.86 -33.22
CA ILE A 201 -23.19 -16.41 -34.24
C ILE A 201 -22.61 -17.62 -34.96
N GLY A 202 -23.17 -17.89 -36.14
CA GLY A 202 -22.77 -19.00 -37.01
C GLY A 202 -21.26 -19.10 -37.25
N THR A 203 -20.79 -20.34 -37.40
CA THR A 203 -19.40 -20.78 -37.58
C THR A 203 -18.71 -20.29 -38.88
N ASP A 204 -19.32 -19.39 -39.64
CA ASP A 204 -18.81 -18.90 -40.93
C ASP A 204 -18.14 -17.51 -40.88
N THR A 205 -18.13 -16.84 -39.73
CA THR A 205 -17.45 -15.52 -39.60
C THR A 205 -15.93 -15.66 -39.35
N PRO A 206 -15.07 -14.81 -39.93
CA PRO A 206 -13.64 -14.84 -39.68
C PRO A 206 -13.29 -14.58 -38.20
N VAL A 207 -12.24 -15.25 -37.70
CA VAL A 207 -11.87 -15.28 -36.27
C VAL A 207 -11.70 -13.87 -35.69
N TRP A 208 -11.07 -12.94 -36.42
CA TRP A 208 -10.90 -11.55 -35.97
C TRP A 208 -12.23 -10.81 -35.79
N GLN A 209 -13.21 -11.04 -36.67
CA GLN A 209 -14.55 -10.46 -36.50
C GLN A 209 -15.28 -11.05 -35.29
N ARG A 210 -15.11 -12.35 -34.99
CA ARG A 210 -15.67 -12.95 -33.76
C ARG A 210 -15.08 -12.35 -32.50
N TYR A 211 -13.75 -12.16 -32.46
CA TYR A 211 -13.09 -11.50 -31.33
C TYR A 211 -13.55 -10.06 -31.18
N ARG A 212 -13.65 -9.31 -32.29
CA ARG A 212 -14.15 -7.93 -32.28
C ARG A 212 -15.60 -7.86 -31.78
N LEU A 213 -16.48 -8.73 -32.27
CA LEU A 213 -17.88 -8.81 -31.83
C LEU A 213 -17.99 -9.20 -30.34
N LYS A 214 -17.16 -10.14 -29.86
CA LYS A 214 -17.08 -10.47 -28.43
C LYS A 214 -16.65 -9.26 -27.60
N ILE A 215 -15.61 -8.55 -27.99
CA ILE A 215 -15.13 -7.35 -27.28
C ILE A 215 -16.19 -6.25 -27.29
N VAL A 216 -16.84 -6.00 -28.43
CA VAL A 216 -17.91 -4.99 -28.53
C VAL A 216 -19.11 -5.37 -27.67
N SER A 217 -19.55 -6.64 -27.69
CA SER A 217 -20.64 -7.14 -26.83
C SER A 217 -20.29 -7.00 -25.34
N LEU A 218 -19.04 -7.32 -24.98
CA LEU A 218 -18.54 -7.20 -23.62
C LEU A 218 -18.54 -5.74 -23.16
N SER A 219 -18.03 -4.84 -24.00
CA SER A 219 -18.03 -3.40 -23.72
C SER A 219 -19.46 -2.86 -23.56
N HIS A 220 -20.39 -3.29 -24.42
CA HIS A 220 -21.79 -2.88 -24.34
C HIS A 220 -22.45 -3.37 -23.05
N GLN A 221 -22.16 -4.61 -22.63
CA GLN A 221 -22.69 -5.19 -21.40
C GLN A 221 -22.10 -4.52 -20.15
N ILE A 222 -20.79 -4.29 -20.11
CA ILE A 222 -20.12 -3.53 -19.04
C ILE A 222 -20.75 -2.15 -18.90
N ARG A 223 -20.95 -1.45 -20.03
CA ARG A 223 -21.61 -0.15 -20.05
C ARG A 223 -23.04 -0.23 -19.50
N ASN A 224 -23.81 -1.23 -19.90
CA ASN A 224 -25.18 -1.42 -19.44
C ASN A 224 -25.25 -1.70 -17.93
N ASN A 225 -24.35 -2.53 -17.40
CA ASN A 225 -24.28 -2.82 -15.96
C ASN A 225 -23.94 -1.56 -15.15
N ILE A 226 -22.97 -0.75 -15.63
CA ILE A 226 -22.63 0.53 -15.01
C ILE A 226 -23.83 1.49 -15.06
N LEU A 227 -24.48 1.64 -16.21
CA LEU A 227 -25.66 2.50 -16.35
C LEU A 227 -26.81 2.04 -15.46
N ALA A 228 -26.95 0.73 -15.25
CA ALA A 228 -27.94 0.17 -14.33
C ALA A 228 -27.67 0.54 -12.86
N CYS A 229 -26.41 0.73 -12.45
CA CYS A 229 -26.08 1.27 -11.12
C CYS A 229 -26.57 2.73 -10.93
N PHE A 230 -26.83 3.45 -12.03
CA PHE A 230 -27.39 4.79 -12.05
C PHE A 230 -28.88 4.82 -12.42
N SER A 231 -29.57 3.67 -12.37
CA SER A 231 -31.02 3.61 -12.54
C SER A 231 -31.73 4.46 -11.47
N PRO A 232 -32.96 4.96 -11.74
CA PRO A 232 -33.67 5.84 -10.81
C PRO A 232 -33.87 5.23 -9.40
N GLU A 233 -33.90 3.91 -9.30
CA GLU A 233 -34.02 3.16 -8.04
C GLU A 233 -32.76 3.29 -7.16
N TYR A 234 -31.56 3.19 -7.75
CA TYR A 234 -30.29 3.17 -7.02
C TYR A 234 -29.48 4.46 -7.10
N LYS A 235 -29.83 5.38 -8.03
CA LYS A 235 -29.04 6.59 -8.34
C LYS A 235 -28.70 7.41 -7.10
N ARG A 236 -29.69 7.67 -6.24
CA ARG A 236 -29.48 8.45 -5.00
C ARG A 236 -28.45 7.77 -4.09
N THR A 237 -28.56 6.46 -3.91
CA THR A 237 -27.68 5.70 -3.03
C THR A 237 -26.28 5.56 -3.61
N THR A 238 -26.16 5.35 -4.93
CA THR A 238 -24.87 5.33 -5.64
C THR A 238 -24.12 6.65 -5.48
N PHE A 239 -24.78 7.81 -5.67
CA PHE A 239 -24.11 9.10 -5.48
C PHE A 239 -23.69 9.35 -4.03
N MET A 240 -24.50 8.94 -3.05
CA MET A 240 -24.10 9.05 -1.64
C MET A 240 -22.91 8.14 -1.32
N LEU A 241 -22.92 6.88 -1.77
CA LEU A 241 -21.80 5.96 -1.59
C LEU A 241 -20.54 6.48 -2.28
N MET A 242 -20.64 7.02 -3.50
CA MET A 242 -19.50 7.64 -4.19
C MET A 242 -18.87 8.75 -3.35
N ALA A 243 -19.68 9.62 -2.75
CA ALA A 243 -19.18 10.70 -1.90
C ALA A 243 -18.55 10.18 -0.59
N VAL A 244 -19.14 9.17 0.05
CA VAL A 244 -18.58 8.54 1.26
C VAL A 244 -17.26 7.84 0.96
N TRP A 245 -17.20 7.02 -0.09
CA TRP A 245 -15.98 6.36 -0.56
C TRP A 245 -14.88 7.36 -0.91
N PHE A 246 -15.24 8.44 -1.62
CA PHE A 246 -14.29 9.48 -1.99
C PHE A 246 -13.71 10.19 -0.76
N THR A 247 -14.57 10.65 0.14
CA THR A 247 -14.15 11.40 1.35
C THR A 247 -13.34 10.55 2.32
N MET A 248 -13.76 9.31 2.58
CA MET A 248 -12.98 8.38 3.42
C MET A 248 -11.62 8.07 2.81
N SER A 249 -11.57 7.78 1.50
CA SER A 249 -10.34 7.44 0.81
C SER A 249 -9.34 8.59 0.77
N PHE A 250 -9.83 9.79 0.42
CA PHE A 250 -9.05 11.01 0.38
C PHE A 250 -8.36 11.28 1.72
N SER A 251 -9.10 11.20 2.83
CA SER A 251 -8.57 11.45 4.16
C SER A 251 -7.65 10.33 4.65
N TYR A 252 -8.09 9.07 4.57
CA TYR A 252 -7.34 7.95 5.15
C TYR A 252 -6.02 7.72 4.42
N TYR A 253 -6.04 7.46 3.11
CA TYR A 253 -4.81 7.17 2.38
C TYR A 253 -3.90 8.40 2.26
N GLY A 254 -4.49 9.60 2.14
CA GLY A 254 -3.72 10.84 2.14
C GLY A 254 -2.93 10.99 3.43
N LEU A 255 -3.59 10.90 4.59
CA LEU A 255 -2.94 11.07 5.89
C LEU A 255 -1.95 9.95 6.19
N THR A 256 -2.32 8.68 5.96
CA THR A 256 -1.43 7.53 6.25
C THR A 256 -0.10 7.62 5.51
N VAL A 257 -0.07 8.15 4.28
CA VAL A 257 1.19 8.36 3.54
C VAL A 257 1.90 9.64 3.97
N TRP A 258 1.14 10.70 4.26
CA TRP A 258 1.69 11.98 4.69
C TRP A 258 2.42 11.92 6.05
N PHE A 259 1.95 11.10 6.99
CA PHE A 259 2.51 11.04 8.34
C PHE A 259 3.98 10.60 8.41
N PRO A 260 4.40 9.46 7.81
CA PRO A 260 5.81 9.08 7.80
C PRO A 260 6.71 10.14 7.16
N ASP A 261 6.27 10.77 6.07
CA ASP A 261 7.01 11.85 5.41
C ASP A 261 7.16 13.07 6.34
N MET A 262 6.13 13.37 7.11
CA MET A 262 6.14 14.46 8.09
C MET A 262 7.03 14.15 9.31
N ILE A 263 7.02 12.92 9.82
CA ILE A 263 7.93 12.49 10.90
C ILE A 263 9.37 12.59 10.42
N LYS A 264 9.66 12.08 9.22
CA LYS A 264 10.98 12.19 8.60
C LYS A 264 11.43 13.65 8.46
N TYR A 265 10.51 14.54 8.10
CA TYR A 265 10.79 15.98 8.03
C TYR A 265 11.15 16.55 9.42
N ILE A 266 10.40 16.21 10.47
CA ILE A 266 10.67 16.66 11.85
C ILE A 266 12.02 16.12 12.35
N GLN A 267 12.28 14.83 12.15
CA GLN A 267 13.56 14.21 12.50
C GLN A 267 14.72 14.89 11.79
N ARG A 268 14.56 15.26 10.51
CA ARG A 268 15.57 16.00 9.76
C ARG A 268 15.79 17.40 10.32
N GLN A 269 14.73 18.13 10.67
CA GLN A 269 14.89 19.44 11.31
C GLN A 269 15.60 19.34 12.66
N GLU A 270 15.27 18.33 13.47
CA GLU A 270 15.94 18.10 14.75
C GLU A 270 17.42 17.74 14.55
N TYR A 271 17.72 16.90 13.56
CA TYR A 271 19.09 16.58 13.16
C TYR A 271 19.86 17.84 12.73
N ASP A 272 19.28 18.65 11.84
CA ASP A 272 19.89 19.89 11.36
C ASP A 272 20.10 20.89 12.52
N SER A 273 19.19 20.95 13.50
CA SER A 273 19.31 21.82 14.68
C SER A 273 20.43 21.43 15.64
N ARG A 274 20.81 20.14 15.65
CA ARG A 274 21.91 19.60 16.48
C ARG A 274 23.27 19.71 15.78
N THR A 275 23.32 20.23 14.56
CA THR A 275 24.55 20.39 13.78
C THR A 275 25.51 21.34 14.49
N LYS A 276 26.71 20.86 14.79
CA LYS A 276 27.75 21.70 15.42
C LYS A 276 28.51 22.46 14.33
N THR A 277 28.52 23.78 14.41
CA THR A 277 29.27 24.62 13.47
C THR A 277 30.53 25.14 14.15
N PHE A 278 31.70 24.80 13.59
CA PHE A 278 32.99 25.32 13.98
C PHE A 278 33.44 26.36 12.96
N THR A 279 33.85 27.54 13.42
CA THR A 279 34.23 28.65 12.53
C THR A 279 35.60 29.15 12.91
N LYS A 280 36.50 29.31 11.93
CA LYS A 280 37.88 29.78 12.13
C LYS A 280 38.65 28.97 13.17
N GLU A 281 38.42 27.66 13.18
CA GLU A 281 39.20 26.78 14.02
C GLU A 281 40.63 26.67 13.47
N ARG A 282 41.59 26.58 14.38
CA ARG A 282 42.96 26.29 14.03
C ARG A 282 43.40 25.08 14.85
N MET A 283 43.67 23.99 14.15
CA MET A 283 44.20 22.77 14.72
C MET A 283 45.61 22.60 14.17
N ASP A 284 46.56 22.45 15.08
CA ASP A 284 47.95 22.25 14.74
C ASP A 284 48.43 21.00 15.50
N HIS A 285 48.99 20.00 14.79
CA HIS A 285 49.57 18.78 15.35
C HIS A 285 48.61 17.86 16.14
N ALA A 286 47.32 17.88 15.83
CA ALA A 286 46.32 17.05 16.49
C ALA A 286 46.24 15.65 15.86
N THR A 287 45.96 14.63 16.68
CA THR A 287 45.62 13.27 16.20
C THR A 287 44.17 12.96 16.53
N LEU A 288 43.33 12.84 15.50
CA LEU A 288 41.90 12.56 15.61
C LEU A 288 41.63 11.08 15.32
N ASN A 289 41.21 10.36 16.35
CA ASN A 289 40.97 8.91 16.32
C ASN A 289 39.54 8.51 16.77
N PHE A 290 38.59 9.45 16.74
CA PHE A 290 37.21 9.23 17.14
C PHE A 290 36.24 9.57 16.01
N THR A 291 35.06 8.96 16.05
CA THR A 291 33.98 9.18 15.08
C THR A 291 33.42 10.60 15.20
N MET A 292 33.35 11.31 14.08
CA MET A 292 32.82 12.67 14.00
C MET A 292 31.54 12.68 13.18
N GLU A 293 30.47 13.24 13.74
CA GLU A 293 29.13 13.20 13.16
C GLU A 293 28.45 14.58 13.24
N ASN A 294 27.76 14.96 12.16
CA ASN A 294 26.91 16.15 12.09
C ASN A 294 27.64 17.47 12.44
N GLN A 295 28.75 17.73 11.75
CA GLN A 295 29.60 18.90 12.00
C GLN A 295 29.84 19.68 10.70
N VAL A 296 29.83 21.00 10.81
CA VAL A 296 30.15 21.92 9.71
C VAL A 296 31.35 22.77 10.14
N HIS A 297 32.44 22.65 9.42
CA HIS A 297 33.70 23.33 9.68
C HIS A 297 33.89 24.42 8.62
N ARG A 298 33.98 25.69 9.04
CA ARG A 298 34.08 26.85 8.14
C ARG A 298 35.36 27.62 8.41
N GLN A 299 36.10 27.91 7.35
CA GLN A 299 37.34 28.69 7.43
C GLN A 299 38.36 28.07 8.40
N GLY A 300 38.38 26.74 8.51
CA GLY A 300 39.30 26.02 9.38
C GLY A 300 40.71 25.97 8.79
N HIS A 301 41.71 25.98 9.65
CA HIS A 301 43.10 25.79 9.29
C HIS A 301 43.65 24.58 10.05
N PHE A 302 43.99 23.53 9.31
CA PHE A 302 44.49 22.25 9.83
C PHE A 302 45.94 22.10 9.38
N PHE A 303 46.88 22.09 10.33
CA PHE A 303 48.32 22.03 10.05
C PHE A 303 48.95 20.83 10.73
N ASN A 304 49.53 19.91 9.94
CA ASN A 304 50.22 18.72 10.43
C ASN A 304 49.32 17.81 11.31
N ASP A 305 48.03 17.72 10.97
CA ASP A 305 47.05 16.91 11.70
C ASP A 305 46.95 15.48 11.15
N LYS A 306 46.72 14.51 12.03
CA LYS A 306 46.58 13.08 11.72
C LYS A 306 45.16 12.59 11.96
N PHE A 307 44.49 12.18 10.91
CA PHE A 307 43.14 11.64 10.88
C PHE A 307 43.24 10.11 10.72
N LEU A 308 43.18 9.37 11.84
CA LEU A 308 43.46 7.93 11.86
C LEU A 308 42.23 7.11 12.26
N ASN A 309 41.87 6.09 11.48
CA ASN A 309 40.83 5.10 11.79
C ASN A 309 39.51 5.72 12.29
N LEU A 310 39.05 6.76 11.58
CA LEU A 310 37.87 7.51 11.97
C LEU A 310 36.72 7.30 10.99
N LYS A 311 35.50 7.42 11.52
CA LYS A 311 34.28 7.48 10.72
C LYS A 311 33.80 8.93 10.64
N MET A 312 33.64 9.46 9.44
CA MET A 312 33.07 10.80 9.19
C MET A 312 31.63 10.67 8.72
N LYS A 313 30.65 11.18 9.46
CA LYS A 313 29.23 11.12 9.07
C LYS A 313 28.63 12.52 8.93
N SER A 314 28.07 12.83 7.77
CA SER A 314 27.42 14.11 7.46
C SER A 314 28.29 15.31 7.86
N MET A 315 29.58 15.27 7.51
CA MET A 315 30.51 16.36 7.78
C MET A 315 30.69 17.24 6.55
N VAL A 316 30.69 18.56 6.74
CA VAL A 316 30.95 19.51 5.65
C VAL A 316 32.08 20.44 6.05
N PHE A 317 33.15 20.45 5.26
CA PHE A 317 34.23 21.43 5.37
C PHE A 317 34.06 22.47 4.28
N GLU A 318 33.98 23.75 4.64
CA GLU A 318 33.82 24.88 3.71
C GLU A 318 34.98 25.86 3.91
N ASP A 319 35.58 26.32 2.81
CA ASP A 319 36.64 27.34 2.79
C ASP A 319 37.84 27.05 3.72
N SER A 320 38.12 25.76 3.94
CA SER A 320 39.13 25.30 4.91
C SER A 320 40.44 24.88 4.24
N VAL A 321 41.56 25.08 4.93
CA VAL A 321 42.90 24.74 4.44
C VAL A 321 43.47 23.58 5.27
N PHE A 322 43.96 22.56 4.57
CA PHE A 322 44.63 21.41 5.14
C PHE A 322 46.07 21.38 4.63
N GLU A 323 47.03 21.57 5.51
CA GLU A 323 48.45 21.59 5.21
C GLU A 323 49.14 20.44 5.92
N GLU A 324 49.90 19.63 5.18
CA GLU A 324 50.68 18.50 5.72
C GLU A 324 49.83 17.49 6.53
N CYS A 325 48.54 17.37 6.20
CA CYS A 325 47.62 16.49 6.92
C CYS A 325 47.69 15.05 6.41
N TYR A 326 47.50 14.09 7.32
CA TYR A 326 47.55 12.65 7.03
C TYR A 326 46.21 11.98 7.32
N PHE A 327 45.60 11.36 6.31
CA PHE A 327 44.30 10.70 6.39
C PHE A 327 44.47 9.19 6.17
N GLU A 328 44.23 8.37 7.19
CA GLU A 328 44.40 6.92 7.16
C GLU A 328 43.15 6.17 7.64
N ASP A 329 42.76 5.13 6.90
CA ASP A 329 41.67 4.21 7.24
C ASP A 329 40.28 4.86 7.40
N ILE A 330 40.04 5.96 6.69
CA ILE A 330 38.80 6.73 6.82
C ILE A 330 37.64 6.04 6.13
N THR A 331 36.47 6.06 6.78
CA THR A 331 35.19 5.65 6.21
C THR A 331 34.22 6.81 6.36
N SER A 332 33.55 7.22 5.29
CA SER A 332 32.78 8.45 5.27
C SER A 332 31.43 8.31 4.59
N THR A 333 30.39 8.89 5.19
CA THR A 333 29.02 8.92 4.66
C THR A 333 28.48 10.35 4.63
N HIS A 334 27.92 10.77 3.49
CA HIS A 334 27.41 12.14 3.29
C HIS A 334 28.41 13.27 3.66
N THR A 335 29.71 13.00 3.57
CA THR A 335 30.78 13.96 3.88
C THR A 335 31.31 14.66 2.63
N PHE A 336 31.41 15.99 2.67
CA PHE A 336 31.82 16.82 1.53
C PHE A 336 32.86 17.89 1.94
N PHE A 337 33.81 18.13 1.05
CA PHE A 337 34.75 19.25 1.14
C PHE A 337 34.41 20.26 0.04
N ARG A 338 34.21 21.53 0.38
CA ARG A 338 33.78 22.60 -0.53
C ARG A 338 34.73 23.77 -0.48
N ASN A 339 35.31 24.14 -1.62
CA ASN A 339 36.27 25.23 -1.74
C ASN A 339 37.47 25.09 -0.77
N CYS A 340 37.83 23.86 -0.41
CA CYS A 340 38.96 23.56 0.46
C CYS A 340 40.28 23.51 -0.31
N THR A 341 41.38 23.89 0.33
CA THR A 341 42.73 23.75 -0.24
C THR A 341 43.52 22.73 0.56
N PHE A 342 44.01 21.69 -0.11
CA PHE A 342 44.86 20.65 0.46
C PHE A 342 46.28 20.84 -0.07
N ILE A 343 47.25 20.95 0.83
CA ILE A 343 48.67 21.17 0.52
C ILE A 343 49.46 20.03 1.16
N ALA A 344 50.24 19.32 0.36
CA ALA A 344 51.13 18.24 0.82
C ALA A 344 50.43 17.20 1.72
N SER A 345 49.14 16.93 1.48
CA SER A 345 48.34 16.00 2.28
C SER A 345 48.35 14.59 1.68
N LEU A 346 48.32 13.58 2.54
CA LEU A 346 48.38 12.17 2.12
C LEU A 346 47.12 11.42 2.57
N PHE A 347 46.46 10.76 1.62
CA PHE A 347 45.29 9.94 1.82
C PHE A 347 45.65 8.46 1.60
N TYR A 348 45.58 7.65 2.66
CA TYR A 348 45.90 6.23 2.65
C TYR A 348 44.70 5.39 3.08
N ASN A 349 44.28 4.42 2.25
CA ASN A 349 43.14 3.54 2.54
C ASN A 349 41.84 4.26 2.93
N THR A 350 41.47 5.27 2.14
CA THR A 350 40.26 6.07 2.36
C THR A 350 39.19 5.84 1.29
N ASP A 351 37.94 6.16 1.62
CA ASP A 351 36.79 6.15 0.70
C ASP A 351 36.43 7.56 0.18
N LEU A 352 37.36 8.50 0.32
CA LEU A 352 37.24 9.90 -0.11
C LEU A 352 37.57 10.03 -1.60
N PHE A 353 36.62 9.65 -2.45
CA PHE A 353 36.76 9.80 -3.90
C PHE A 353 36.61 11.25 -4.39
N LYS A 354 37.07 11.50 -5.62
CA LYS A 354 37.09 12.83 -6.25
C LYS A 354 35.75 13.58 -6.22
N TYR A 355 34.61 12.89 -6.29
CA TYR A 355 33.28 13.53 -6.27
C TYR A 355 32.91 14.17 -4.91
N ARG A 356 33.62 13.83 -3.83
CA ARG A 356 33.42 14.41 -2.49
C ARG A 356 34.12 15.75 -2.31
N PHE A 357 35.04 16.09 -3.22
CA PHE A 357 35.78 17.35 -3.27
C PHE A 357 35.14 18.27 -4.32
N VAL A 358 34.38 19.26 -3.87
CA VAL A 358 33.68 20.22 -4.73
C VAL A 358 34.48 21.53 -4.74
N ASP A 359 34.99 21.92 -5.90
CA ASP A 359 35.82 23.12 -6.09
C ASP A 359 37.07 23.20 -5.19
N CYS A 360 37.61 22.04 -4.80
CA CYS A 360 38.82 21.96 -3.98
C CYS A 360 40.11 22.04 -4.81
N LYS A 361 41.16 22.62 -4.23
CA LYS A 361 42.51 22.65 -4.79
C LYS A 361 43.38 21.62 -4.08
N LEU A 362 43.91 20.64 -4.84
CA LEU A 362 44.83 19.61 -4.33
C LEU A 362 46.24 19.93 -4.83
N LEU A 363 47.09 20.47 -3.97
CA LEU A 363 48.47 20.84 -4.26
C LEU A 363 49.41 19.79 -3.64
N ASN A 364 50.19 19.11 -4.47
CA ASN A 364 51.15 18.07 -4.05
C ASN A 364 50.58 17.01 -3.10
N SER A 365 49.29 16.67 -3.24
CA SER A 365 48.59 15.72 -2.39
C SER A 365 48.46 14.36 -3.08
N THR A 366 48.62 13.27 -2.33
CA THR A 366 48.68 11.90 -2.90
C THR A 366 47.59 11.00 -2.33
N PHE A 367 47.06 10.12 -3.18
CA PHE A 367 46.08 9.10 -2.81
C PHE A 367 46.72 7.72 -3.00
N LEU A 368 46.84 6.96 -1.91
CA LEU A 368 47.47 5.65 -1.88
C LEU A 368 46.46 4.60 -1.39
N HIS A 369 46.38 3.49 -2.12
CA HIS A 369 45.61 2.30 -1.72
C HIS A 369 44.13 2.57 -1.39
N ASN A 370 43.39 3.27 -2.27
CA ASN A 370 41.96 3.57 -2.05
C ASN A 370 41.15 2.32 -1.68
N LYS A 371 40.15 2.48 -0.79
CA LYS A 371 39.24 1.38 -0.46
C LYS A 371 38.46 0.95 -1.71
N GLU A 372 38.75 -0.24 -2.22
CA GLU A 372 38.03 -0.85 -3.33
C GLU A 372 36.80 -1.62 -2.80
N GLY A 373 35.62 -1.20 -3.23
CA GLY A 373 34.34 -1.77 -2.81
C GLY A 373 33.32 -0.69 -2.48
N CYS A 374 32.06 -0.95 -2.79
CA CYS A 374 30.94 -0.07 -2.43
C CYS A 374 30.65 -0.25 -0.93
N ILE A 375 31.45 0.37 -0.07
CA ILE A 375 31.20 0.38 1.37
C ILE A 375 30.13 1.45 1.63
N LEU A 376 28.89 1.10 1.30
CA LEU A 376 27.73 1.82 1.79
C LEU A 376 27.55 1.44 3.27
N ASP A 377 28.36 2.02 4.16
CA ASP A 377 28.18 1.84 5.61
C ASP A 377 26.98 2.67 6.07
N PHE A 378 25.77 2.14 5.83
CA PHE A 378 24.51 2.71 6.28
C PHE A 378 24.30 2.60 7.79
N SER A 379 25.28 2.32 8.65
CA SER A 379 25.05 1.89 10.05
C SER A 379 24.10 2.77 10.89
N ASP A 380 23.97 4.07 10.60
CA ASP A 380 23.06 4.98 11.31
C ASP A 380 21.75 5.24 10.55
N ASP A 381 21.81 5.31 9.22
CA ASP A 381 20.62 5.18 8.37
C ASP A 381 19.94 3.83 8.58
N PHE A 382 20.65 2.84 9.12
CA PHE A 382 20.15 1.53 9.50
C PHE A 382 19.23 1.66 10.69
N ASN A 383 19.61 2.38 11.76
CA ASN A 383 18.72 2.64 12.89
C ASN A 383 17.52 3.48 12.45
N ASN A 384 17.72 4.52 11.63
CA ASN A 384 16.61 5.33 11.14
C ASN A 384 15.69 4.55 10.18
N ALA A 385 16.23 3.78 9.23
CA ALA A 385 15.45 2.95 8.31
C ALA A 385 14.76 1.78 9.03
N TYR A 386 15.46 1.13 9.96
CA TYR A 386 14.88 0.12 10.85
C TYR A 386 13.72 0.70 11.65
N MET A 387 13.89 1.89 12.23
CA MET A 387 12.82 2.59 12.95
C MET A 387 11.66 2.97 12.02
N ILE A 388 11.91 3.37 10.77
CA ILE A 388 10.84 3.64 9.79
C ILE A 388 10.00 2.38 9.53
N TYR A 389 10.63 1.23 9.27
CA TYR A 389 9.90 -0.02 9.06
C TYR A 389 9.21 -0.51 10.33
N PHE A 390 9.82 -0.31 11.49
CA PHE A 390 9.24 -0.63 12.79
C PHE A 390 8.02 0.25 13.13
N VAL A 391 8.09 1.56 12.86
CA VAL A 391 6.96 2.49 13.02
C VAL A 391 5.82 2.11 12.07
N ASN A 392 6.12 1.74 10.82
CA ASN A 392 5.10 1.24 9.90
C ASN A 392 4.48 -0.09 10.39
N PHE A 393 5.28 -0.99 10.95
CA PHE A 393 4.80 -2.21 11.60
C PHE A 393 3.85 -1.90 12.77
N LEU A 394 4.25 -1.01 13.69
CA LEU A 394 3.41 -0.54 14.80
C LEU A 394 2.10 0.10 14.30
N GLY A 395 2.18 0.92 13.25
CA GLY A 395 1.01 1.52 12.61
C GLY A 395 0.03 0.47 12.09
N THR A 396 0.52 -0.55 11.37
CA THR A 396 -0.32 -1.65 10.89
C THR A 396 -0.87 -2.53 12.03
N LEU A 397 -0.09 -2.73 13.09
CA LEU A 397 -0.49 -3.50 14.26
C LEU A 397 -1.62 -2.79 15.04
N ALA A 398 -1.56 -1.46 15.15
CA ALA A 398 -2.59 -0.66 15.82
C ALA A 398 -3.97 -0.73 15.14
N VAL A 399 -4.01 -1.10 13.85
CA VAL A 399 -5.27 -1.25 13.09
C VAL A 399 -6.00 -2.55 13.44
N LEU A 400 -5.27 -3.58 13.88
CA LEU A 400 -5.83 -4.91 14.14
C LEU A 400 -6.91 -4.94 15.25
N PRO A 401 -6.71 -4.30 16.42
CA PRO A 401 -7.76 -4.21 17.45
C PRO A 401 -9.04 -3.55 16.94
N GLY A 402 -8.92 -2.47 16.16
CA GLY A 402 -10.06 -1.78 15.56
C GLY A 402 -10.89 -2.68 14.66
N ASN A 403 -10.23 -3.54 13.89
CA ASN A 403 -10.87 -4.51 13.02
C ASN A 403 -11.63 -5.59 13.82
N ILE A 404 -11.01 -6.17 14.85
CA ILE A 404 -11.66 -7.16 15.73
C ILE A 404 -12.90 -6.56 16.40
N VAL A 405 -12.78 -5.34 16.93
CA VAL A 405 -13.90 -4.62 17.55
C VAL A 405 -15.02 -4.39 16.53
N SER A 406 -14.67 -4.01 15.29
CA SER A 406 -15.66 -3.83 14.24
C SER A 406 -16.37 -5.13 13.88
N ALA A 407 -15.66 -6.27 13.79
CA ALA A 407 -16.26 -7.57 13.47
C ALA A 407 -17.25 -8.02 14.55
N LEU A 408 -16.89 -7.87 15.82
CA LEU A 408 -17.74 -8.28 16.95
C LEU A 408 -18.97 -7.36 17.16
N LEU A 409 -18.86 -6.08 16.80
CA LEU A 409 -19.91 -5.08 17.02
C LEU A 409 -20.80 -4.84 15.80
N MET A 410 -20.39 -5.26 14.60
CA MET A 410 -21.10 -5.01 13.34
C MET A 410 -22.56 -5.46 13.37
N ASP A 411 -22.82 -6.63 13.95
CA ASP A 411 -24.18 -7.18 14.03
C ASP A 411 -24.98 -6.64 15.23
N LYS A 412 -24.32 -6.09 16.25
CA LYS A 412 -24.99 -5.49 17.42
C LYS A 412 -25.39 -4.04 17.15
N ILE A 413 -24.44 -3.20 16.75
CA ILE A 413 -24.59 -1.74 16.61
C ILE A 413 -25.30 -1.37 15.30
N GLY A 414 -25.19 -2.22 14.27
CA GLY A 414 -25.68 -1.93 12.92
C GLY A 414 -24.60 -1.26 12.07
N ARG A 415 -24.69 -1.46 10.75
CA ARG A 415 -23.60 -1.14 9.81
C ARG A 415 -23.47 0.38 9.62
N LEU A 416 -24.61 1.06 9.46
CA LEU A 416 -24.68 2.50 9.25
C LEU A 416 -24.14 3.29 10.46
N ARG A 417 -24.58 2.89 11.66
CA ARG A 417 -24.17 3.51 12.92
C ARG A 417 -22.70 3.27 13.21
N MET A 418 -22.18 2.10 12.87
CA MET A 418 -20.75 1.82 12.95
C MET A 418 -19.99 2.75 12.00
N LEU A 419 -20.37 2.80 10.70
CA LEU A 419 -19.73 3.67 9.69
C LEU A 419 -19.70 5.13 10.12
N ALA A 420 -20.84 5.71 10.48
CA ALA A 420 -20.91 7.12 10.88
C ALA A 420 -20.21 7.36 12.23
N GLY A 421 -20.45 6.49 13.22
CA GLY A 421 -19.88 6.60 14.56
C GLY A 421 -18.35 6.59 14.56
N SER A 422 -17.73 5.59 13.92
CA SER A 422 -16.26 5.51 13.84
C SER A 422 -15.66 6.62 12.97
N SER A 423 -16.39 7.12 11.97
CA SER A 423 -15.92 8.24 11.14
C SER A 423 -15.90 9.57 11.91
N VAL A 424 -16.91 9.84 12.75
CA VAL A 424 -16.89 11.03 13.63
C VAL A 424 -15.75 10.93 14.64
N ILE A 425 -15.57 9.78 15.29
CA ILE A 425 -14.49 9.60 16.27
C ILE A 425 -13.12 9.74 15.58
N SER A 426 -12.98 9.22 14.36
CA SER A 426 -11.77 9.40 13.54
C SER A 426 -11.53 10.87 13.17
N CYS A 427 -12.56 11.65 12.89
CA CYS A 427 -12.46 13.09 12.67
C CYS A 427 -11.93 13.81 13.92
N ILE A 428 -12.42 13.45 15.11
CA ILE A 428 -11.95 14.02 16.38
C ILE A 428 -10.48 13.65 16.61
N SER A 429 -10.12 12.37 16.44
CA SER A 429 -8.73 11.90 16.55
C SER A 429 -7.81 12.62 15.55
N CYS A 430 -8.28 12.85 14.33
CA CYS A 430 -7.56 13.59 13.30
C CYS A 430 -7.33 15.05 13.74
N PHE A 431 -8.33 15.71 14.31
CA PHE A 431 -8.17 17.08 14.82
C PHE A 431 -7.09 17.17 15.91
N PHE A 432 -7.02 16.19 16.81
CA PHE A 432 -5.98 16.15 17.86
C PHE A 432 -4.56 16.00 17.31
N LEU A 433 -4.36 15.45 16.11
CA LEU A 433 -3.05 15.36 15.46
C LEU A 433 -2.41 16.73 15.21
N MET A 434 -3.23 17.80 15.13
CA MET A 434 -2.73 19.17 14.96
C MET A 434 -1.87 19.64 16.15
N PHE A 435 -2.12 19.11 17.36
CA PHE A 435 -1.40 19.48 18.58
C PHE A 435 -0.18 18.58 18.86
N GLY A 436 0.05 17.55 18.03
CA GLY A 436 1.18 16.63 18.16
C GLY A 436 2.50 17.31 17.79
N ASN A 437 3.28 17.71 18.79
CA ASN A 437 4.62 18.29 18.59
C ASN A 437 5.75 17.28 18.79
N SER A 438 5.51 16.19 19.53
CA SER A 438 6.47 15.11 19.72
C SER A 438 6.28 14.01 18.69
N GLU A 439 7.39 13.36 18.29
CA GLU A 439 7.38 12.20 17.40
C GLU A 439 6.50 11.07 17.96
N SER A 440 6.70 10.71 19.22
CA SER A 440 5.92 9.66 19.90
C SER A 440 4.43 10.01 20.02
N GLY A 441 4.10 11.28 20.27
CA GLY A 441 2.72 11.76 20.33
C GLY A 441 2.03 11.68 18.97
N MET A 442 2.71 12.04 17.89
CA MET A 442 2.19 11.91 16.53
C MET A 442 1.96 10.45 16.13
N ILE A 443 2.90 9.55 16.46
CA ILE A 443 2.75 8.11 16.19
C ILE A 443 1.55 7.54 16.96
N ALA A 444 1.42 7.85 18.25
CA ALA A 444 0.31 7.36 19.08
C ALA A 444 -1.07 7.82 18.55
N LEU A 445 -1.19 9.09 18.18
CA LEU A 445 -2.43 9.64 17.62
C LEU A 445 -2.73 9.08 16.21
N LEU A 446 -1.70 8.77 15.42
CA LEU A 446 -1.86 8.08 14.12
C LEU A 446 -2.39 6.66 14.31
N CYS A 447 -1.82 5.91 15.26
CA CYS A 447 -2.29 4.58 15.61
C CYS A 447 -3.76 4.61 16.06
N LEU A 448 -4.14 5.61 16.86
CA LEU A 448 -5.52 5.84 17.27
C LEU A 448 -6.44 6.14 16.06
N PHE A 449 -6.02 7.06 15.19
CA PHE A 449 -6.76 7.41 13.98
C PHE A 449 -6.95 6.19 13.06
N GLY A 450 -5.89 5.45 12.77
CA GLY A 450 -5.92 4.26 11.91
C GLY A 450 -6.78 3.13 12.49
N GLY A 451 -6.65 2.87 13.79
CA GLY A 451 -7.44 1.86 14.50
C GLY A 451 -8.94 2.18 14.58
N ILE A 452 -9.32 3.46 14.62
CA ILE A 452 -10.75 3.83 14.61
C ILE A 452 -11.28 3.89 13.17
N SER A 453 -10.49 4.40 12.24
CA SER A 453 -10.90 4.55 10.82
C SER A 453 -11.13 3.21 10.13
N ILE A 454 -10.44 2.14 10.53
CA ILE A 454 -10.67 0.82 9.91
C ILE A 454 -12.06 0.27 10.19
N ALA A 455 -12.66 0.58 11.34
CA ALA A 455 -14.04 0.18 11.62
C ALA A 455 -15.00 0.83 10.60
N SER A 456 -14.75 2.09 10.21
CA SER A 456 -15.51 2.75 9.14
C SER A 456 -15.30 2.05 7.79
N TRP A 457 -14.06 1.65 7.47
CA TRP A 457 -13.75 0.99 6.19
C TRP A 457 -14.46 -0.34 6.06
N ASN A 458 -14.40 -1.17 7.11
CA ASN A 458 -15.09 -2.44 7.15
C ASN A 458 -16.60 -2.27 7.03
N ALA A 459 -17.16 -1.25 7.69
CA ALA A 459 -18.58 -0.94 7.58
C ALA A 459 -18.97 -0.57 6.14
N LEU A 460 -18.15 0.27 5.49
CA LEU A 460 -18.37 0.73 4.13
C LEU A 460 -18.29 -0.41 3.11
N ASP A 461 -17.32 -1.31 3.25
CA ASP A 461 -17.16 -2.49 2.39
C ASP A 461 -18.39 -3.39 2.47
N VAL A 462 -18.85 -3.69 3.69
CA VAL A 462 -20.04 -4.52 3.91
C VAL A 462 -21.29 -3.85 3.32
N ILE A 463 -21.55 -2.58 3.64
CA ILE A 463 -22.73 -1.85 3.12
C ILE A 463 -22.72 -1.87 1.59
N THR A 464 -21.57 -1.68 0.96
CA THR A 464 -21.45 -1.68 -0.50
C THR A 464 -21.87 -3.02 -1.11
N VAL A 465 -21.53 -4.14 -0.47
CA VAL A 465 -21.94 -5.48 -0.90
C VAL A 465 -23.43 -5.71 -0.66
N GLU A 466 -23.97 -5.26 0.46
CA GLU A 466 -25.37 -5.52 0.86
C GLU A 466 -26.40 -4.72 0.05
N LEU A 467 -26.01 -3.56 -0.48
CA LEU A 467 -26.93 -2.58 -1.04
C LEU A 467 -27.25 -2.79 -2.52
N TYR A 468 -26.40 -3.50 -3.24
CA TYR A 468 -26.61 -3.84 -4.66
C TYR A 468 -27.08 -5.30 -4.85
N PRO A 469 -27.98 -5.54 -5.82
CA PRO A 469 -28.41 -6.89 -6.19
C PRO A 469 -27.25 -7.72 -6.76
N SER A 470 -27.33 -9.06 -6.70
CA SER A 470 -26.19 -9.93 -7.02
C SER A 470 -25.68 -9.82 -8.45
N ASP A 471 -26.57 -9.51 -9.40
CA ASP A 471 -26.29 -9.35 -10.82
C ASP A 471 -25.38 -8.15 -11.13
N LYS A 472 -25.38 -7.13 -10.27
CA LYS A 472 -24.66 -5.86 -10.47
C LYS A 472 -23.68 -5.52 -9.37
N ARG A 473 -23.64 -6.32 -8.30
CA ARG A 473 -22.84 -6.06 -7.10
C ARG A 473 -21.37 -5.91 -7.40
N CYS A 474 -20.79 -6.82 -8.19
CA CYS A 474 -19.36 -6.79 -8.46
C CYS A 474 -18.98 -5.58 -9.31
N THR A 475 -19.78 -5.27 -10.34
CA THR A 475 -19.63 -4.05 -11.14
C THR A 475 -19.73 -2.79 -10.28
N ALA A 476 -20.73 -2.68 -9.41
CA ALA A 476 -20.94 -1.51 -8.55
C ALA A 476 -19.78 -1.31 -7.56
N PHE A 477 -19.37 -2.39 -6.88
CA PHE A 477 -18.23 -2.37 -5.96
C PHE A 477 -16.94 -2.00 -6.71
N GLY A 478 -16.69 -2.59 -7.88
CA GLY A 478 -15.52 -2.29 -8.70
C GLY A 478 -15.45 -0.82 -9.11
N PHE A 479 -16.58 -0.23 -9.50
CA PHE A 479 -16.69 1.20 -9.82
C PHE A 479 -16.43 2.10 -8.61
N LEU A 480 -17.06 1.81 -7.46
CA LEU A 480 -16.85 2.57 -6.22
C LEU A 480 -15.41 2.45 -5.71
N ASN A 481 -14.81 1.27 -5.80
CA ASN A 481 -13.41 1.04 -5.45
C ASN A 481 -12.45 1.76 -6.41
N ALA A 482 -12.77 1.84 -7.71
CA ALA A 482 -11.97 2.65 -8.65
C ALA A 482 -12.00 4.14 -8.27
N LEU A 483 -13.18 4.68 -7.95
CA LEU A 483 -13.32 6.06 -7.45
C LEU A 483 -12.54 6.28 -6.14
N CYS A 484 -12.57 5.31 -5.24
CA CYS A 484 -11.77 5.30 -4.02
C CYS A 484 -10.27 5.42 -4.32
N LYS A 485 -9.72 4.66 -5.27
CA LYS A 485 -8.29 4.76 -5.60
C LYS A 485 -7.94 6.07 -6.30
N LEU A 486 -8.85 6.66 -7.07
CA LEU A 486 -8.69 8.02 -7.61
C LEU A 486 -8.58 9.05 -6.48
N ALA A 487 -9.49 8.99 -5.50
CA ALA A 487 -9.47 9.87 -4.34
C ALA A 487 -8.18 9.73 -3.51
N ALA A 488 -7.66 8.50 -3.36
CA ALA A 488 -6.39 8.25 -2.70
C ALA A 488 -5.21 8.91 -3.44
N VAL A 489 -5.16 8.81 -4.77
CA VAL A 489 -4.11 9.45 -5.59
C VAL A 489 -4.16 10.98 -5.42
N LEU A 490 -5.35 11.57 -5.46
CA LEU A 490 -5.54 13.02 -5.24
C LEU A 490 -5.13 13.42 -3.82
N GLY A 491 -5.57 12.69 -2.80
CA GLY A 491 -5.25 12.97 -1.39
C GLY A 491 -3.75 12.90 -1.11
N ILE A 492 -3.08 11.84 -1.57
CA ILE A 492 -1.63 11.68 -1.42
C ILE A 492 -0.90 12.85 -2.10
N SER A 493 -1.26 13.18 -3.35
CA SER A 493 -0.58 14.23 -4.11
C SER A 493 -0.75 15.61 -3.47
N ILE A 494 -1.95 15.93 -3.00
CA ILE A 494 -2.24 17.20 -2.33
C ILE A 494 -1.50 17.27 -1.00
N PHE A 495 -1.63 16.26 -0.12
CA PHE A 495 -1.04 16.34 1.21
C PHE A 495 0.50 16.30 1.19
N GLN A 496 1.11 15.55 0.26
CA GLN A 496 2.56 15.55 0.11
C GLN A 496 3.13 16.93 -0.26
N SER A 497 2.38 17.74 -1.02
CA SER A 497 2.82 19.10 -1.37
C SER A 497 2.93 20.05 -0.18
N PHE A 498 2.27 19.72 0.94
CA PHE A 498 2.27 20.53 2.16
C PHE A 498 3.31 20.08 3.20
N VAL A 499 4.05 18.99 2.94
CA VAL A 499 5.15 18.56 3.82
C VAL A 499 6.20 19.67 3.89
N GLY A 500 6.48 20.13 5.11
CA GLY A 500 7.42 21.23 5.37
C GLY A 500 6.83 22.64 5.32
N ILE A 501 5.58 22.82 4.86
CA ILE A 501 4.90 24.13 4.85
C ILE A 501 4.04 24.27 6.11
N THR A 502 3.00 23.45 6.24
CA THR A 502 2.10 23.48 7.41
C THR A 502 1.53 22.10 7.71
N LYS A 503 1.36 21.80 9.01
CA LYS A 503 0.68 20.57 9.46
C LYS A 503 -0.86 20.71 9.44
N ALA A 504 -1.34 21.93 9.68
CA ALA A 504 -2.76 22.20 9.92
C ALA A 504 -3.64 21.99 8.67
N VAL A 505 -3.16 22.38 7.49
CA VAL A 505 -3.96 22.35 6.25
C VAL A 505 -4.36 20.92 5.87
N PRO A 506 -3.44 19.94 5.74
CA PRO A 506 -3.82 18.55 5.45
C PRO A 506 -4.77 17.96 6.50
N ILE A 507 -4.55 18.26 7.78
CA ILE A 507 -5.34 17.74 8.89
C ILE A 507 -6.78 18.29 8.85
N ILE A 508 -6.96 19.60 8.63
CA ILE A 508 -8.28 20.22 8.55
C ILE A 508 -9.03 19.74 7.30
N PHE A 509 -8.35 19.61 6.16
CA PHE A 509 -8.95 19.04 4.95
C PHE A 509 -9.42 17.61 5.16
N ALA A 510 -8.59 16.78 5.80
CA ALA A 510 -8.93 15.39 6.08
C ALA A 510 -10.08 15.27 7.09
N ALA A 511 -10.05 16.05 8.17
CA ALA A 511 -11.12 16.09 9.18
C ALA A 511 -12.45 16.58 8.58
N GLY A 512 -12.42 17.65 7.79
CA GLY A 512 -13.60 18.18 7.09
C GLY A 512 -14.21 17.19 6.11
N ALA A 513 -13.36 16.50 5.33
CA ALA A 513 -13.81 15.44 4.44
C ALA A 513 -14.44 14.26 5.21
N LEU A 514 -13.84 13.81 6.33
CA LEU A 514 -14.42 12.75 7.17
C LEU A 514 -15.74 13.17 7.81
N ALA A 515 -15.86 14.41 8.27
CA ALA A 515 -17.11 14.94 8.82
C ALA A 515 -18.22 14.98 7.75
N ALA A 516 -17.91 15.45 6.54
CA ALA A 516 -18.85 15.44 5.42
C ALA A 516 -19.26 14.02 5.01
N GLY A 517 -18.30 13.09 4.91
CA GLY A 517 -18.54 11.67 4.64
C GLY A 517 -19.42 11.03 5.70
N SER A 518 -19.16 11.31 6.99
CA SER A 518 -19.96 10.80 8.10
C SER A 518 -21.41 11.34 8.07
N PHE A 519 -21.59 12.63 7.77
CA PHE A 519 -22.93 13.21 7.64
C PHE A 519 -23.71 12.55 6.50
N LEU A 520 -23.07 12.34 5.35
CA LEU A 520 -23.68 11.65 4.21
C LEU A 520 -23.99 10.18 4.53
N ALA A 521 -23.12 9.50 5.29
CA ALA A 521 -23.34 8.13 5.70
C ALA A 521 -24.63 7.97 6.50
N THR A 522 -25.01 8.94 7.36
CA THR A 522 -26.28 8.86 8.11
C THR A 522 -27.54 8.89 7.24
N LYS A 523 -27.44 9.33 5.98
CA LYS A 523 -28.56 9.41 5.03
C LYS A 523 -28.70 8.17 4.14
N LEU A 524 -27.81 7.18 4.27
CA LEU A 524 -27.91 5.91 3.56
C LEU A 524 -28.99 5.00 4.22
N PRO A 525 -29.66 4.14 3.45
CA PRO A 525 -30.63 3.19 3.99
C PRO A 525 -29.92 2.10 4.83
N GLU A 526 -30.51 1.73 5.97
CA GLU A 526 -29.98 0.64 6.81
C GLU A 526 -30.23 -0.72 6.15
N THR A 527 -29.18 -1.53 6.00
CA THR A 527 -29.21 -2.83 5.31
C THR A 527 -29.39 -4.03 6.26
N ARG A 528 -29.53 -3.78 7.58
CA ARG A 528 -29.62 -4.83 8.59
C ARG A 528 -30.83 -5.74 8.37
N GLY A 529 -30.57 -7.03 8.13
CA GLY A 529 -31.60 -8.07 8.02
C GLY A 529 -32.37 -8.09 6.70
N GLN A 530 -31.95 -7.32 5.69
CA GLN A 530 -32.58 -7.36 4.37
C GLN A 530 -32.08 -8.55 3.54
N VAL A 531 -33.03 -9.25 2.90
CA VAL A 531 -32.75 -10.29 1.90
C VAL A 531 -32.07 -9.64 0.70
N LEU A 532 -30.94 -10.20 0.25
CA LEU A 532 -30.34 -9.80 -1.03
C LEU A 532 -31.36 -10.02 -2.13
N GLN A 533 -31.74 -8.93 -2.81
CA GLN A 533 -32.57 -9.00 -4.00
C GLN A 533 -31.82 -9.65 -5.16
#